data_AF-A0A2D4TBQ3-F1
#
_entry.id   AF-A0A2D4TBQ3-F1
#
_cell.length_a   1.000
_cell.length_b   1.000
_cell.length_c   1.000
_cell.angle_alpha   90.00
_cell.angle_beta   90.00
_cell.angle_gamma   90.00
#
_symmetry.space_group_name_H-M   'P 1'
#
loop_
_entity.id
_entity.type
_entity.pdbx_description
1 polymer ?
#
loop_
_entity_poly.entity_id
_entity_poly.type
_entity_poly.pdbx_seq_one_letter_code
_entity_poly.pdbx_strand_id
1 'polypeptide(L)' 'MTLTLNAIRACNTIILLITGEEKLEVYRTALHSRDTLGLPVSALLHGAGSKVSVYWAP' A
#
# COMPACT_ATOMS: atom_id res chain seq x y z
N MET A 1 16.11 9.73 -3.12
CA MET A 1 15.14 10.57 -2.39
C MET A 1 13.75 10.00 -2.60
N THR A 2 12.88 10.00 -1.58
CA THR A 2 11.49 9.50 -1.64
C THR A 2 10.61 10.34 -0.72
N LEU A 3 9.29 10.31 -0.93
CA LEU A 3 8.33 10.90 0.01
C LEU A 3 8.32 10.12 1.33
N THR A 4 8.10 10.83 2.44
CA THR A 4 7.87 10.17 3.73
C THR A 4 6.46 9.59 3.80
N LEU A 5 6.24 8.59 4.66
CA LEU A 5 4.91 8.03 4.90
C LEU A 5 3.88 9.09 5.28
N ASN A 6 4.28 10.08 6.09
CA ASN A 6 3.40 11.18 6.50
C ASN A 6 3.01 12.06 5.32
N ALA A 7 3.95 12.35 4.41
CA ALA A 7 3.65 13.10 3.18
C ALA A 7 2.66 12.34 2.29
N ILE A 8 2.82 11.02 2.15
CA ILE A 8 1.90 10.17 1.37
C ILE A 8 0.50 10.14 2.00
N ARG A 9 0.39 9.97 3.33
CA ARG A 9 -0.91 9.95 4.05
C ARG A 9 -1.66 11.28 4.02
N ALA A 10 -0.96 12.39 3.82
CA ALA A 10 -1.55 13.72 3.71
C ALA A 10 -2.28 13.93 2.36
N CYS A 11 -2.05 13.07 1.36
CA CYS A 11 -2.75 13.16 0.07
C CYS A 11 -4.27 12.95 0.23
N ASN A 12 -5.05 13.58 -0.65
CA ASN A 12 -6.49 13.34 -0.74
C ASN A 12 -6.82 11.99 -1.36
N THR A 13 -6.05 11.58 -2.37
CA THR A 13 -6.26 10.34 -3.12
C THR A 13 -4.90 9.67 -3.32
N ILE A 14 -4.87 8.36 -3.12
CA ILE A 14 -3.68 7.53 -3.26
C ILE A 14 -4.06 6.35 -4.16
N ILE A 15 -3.32 6.16 -5.25
CA ILE A 15 -3.58 5.10 -6.21
C ILE A 15 -2.42 4.11 -6.14
N LEU A 16 -2.73 2.84 -5.84
CA LEU A 16 -1.78 1.75 -5.85
C LEU A 16 -2.06 0.87 -7.07
N LEU A 17 -1.11 0.83 -8.00
CA LEU A 17 -1.19 0.02 -9.21
C LEU A 17 -0.34 -1.24 -9.03
N ILE A 18 -0.95 -2.40 -9.26
CA ILE A 18 -0.32 -3.71 -9.07
C ILE A 18 -0.50 -4.53 -10.36
N THR A 19 0.51 -5.29 -10.75
CA THR A 19 0.43 -6.18 -11.92
C THR A 19 1.11 -7.50 -11.61
N GLY A 20 0.53 -8.61 -12.05
CA GLY A 20 1.04 -9.96 -11.79
C GLY A 20 0.52 -10.55 -10.48
N GLU A 21 0.40 -11.88 -10.49
CA GLU A 21 -0.10 -12.67 -9.34
C GLU A 21 0.84 -12.58 -8.13
N GLU A 22 2.15 -12.59 -8.36
CA GLU A 22 3.16 -12.50 -7.28
C GLU A 22 2.93 -11.25 -6.42
N LYS A 23 2.70 -10.10 -7.05
CA LYS A 23 2.49 -8.83 -6.33
C LYS A 23 1.10 -8.72 -5.73
N LEU A 24 0.09 -9.38 -6.30
CA LEU A 24 -1.22 -9.49 -5.70
C LEU A 24 -1.16 -10.25 -4.37
N GLU A 25 -0.34 -11.30 -4.31
CA GLU A 25 -0.17 -12.09 -3.10
C GLU A 25 0.59 -11.31 -2.01
N VAL A 26 1.60 -10.54 -2.40
CA VAL A 26 2.29 -9.59 -1.50
C VAL A 26 1.30 -8.55 -0.94
N TYR A 27 0.41 -8.02 -1.77
CA TYR A 27 -0.62 -7.08 -1.33
C TYR A 27 -1.60 -7.71 -0.33
N ARG A 28 -2.10 -8.92 -0.60
CA ARG A 28 -2.97 -9.66 0.31
C ARG A 28 -2.29 -9.90 1.66
N THR A 29 -1.00 -10.25 1.65
CA THR A 29 -0.20 -10.40 2.86
C THR A 29 -0.07 -9.07 3.60
N ALA A 30 0.17 -7.97 2.89
CA ALA A 30 0.32 -6.64 3.46
C ALA A 30 -0.96 -6.09 4.09
N LEU A 31 -2.14 -6.48 3.60
CA LEU A 31 -3.43 -6.12 4.20
C LEU A 31 -3.59 -6.66 5.63
N HIS A 32 -2.85 -7.69 6.03
CA HIS A 32 -2.97 -8.31 7.36
C HIS A 32 -1.70 -8.21 8.21
N SER A 33 -0.56 -7.88 7.62
CA SER A 33 0.72 -7.80 8.32
C SER A 33 0.91 -6.49 9.07
N ARG A 34 1.25 -6.55 10.36
CA ARG A 34 1.67 -5.37 11.14
C ARG A 34 3.16 -5.05 11.00
N ASP A 35 3.90 -5.88 10.26
CA ASP A 35 5.32 -5.64 10.01
C ASP A 35 5.50 -4.57 8.94
N THR A 36 5.67 -3.33 9.38
CA THR A 36 5.89 -2.17 8.51
C THR A 36 7.34 -2.00 8.07
N LEU A 37 8.29 -2.75 8.63
CA LEU A 37 9.70 -2.66 8.24
C LEU A 37 10.03 -3.71 7.19
N GLY A 38 9.56 -4.95 7.38
CA GLY A 38 9.69 -6.03 6.39
C GLY A 38 8.72 -5.88 5.21
N LEU A 39 7.56 -5.25 5.42
CA LEU A 39 6.56 -5.04 4.37
C LEU A 39 6.02 -3.59 4.38
N PRO A 40 6.82 -2.58 3.95
CA PRO A 40 6.50 -1.17 4.16
C PRO A 40 5.16 -0.68 3.61
N VAL A 41 4.61 -1.34 2.58
CA VAL A 41 3.29 -1.00 2.02
C VAL A 41 2.16 -1.25 3.03
N SER A 42 2.34 -2.16 4.01
CA SER A 42 1.37 -2.38 5.09
C SER A 42 1.13 -1.12 5.93
N ALA A 43 2.18 -0.31 6.13
CA ALA A 43 2.10 0.95 6.85
C ALA A 43 1.14 1.94 6.17
N LEU A 44 1.09 1.92 4.83
CA LEU A 44 0.14 2.71 4.06
C LEU A 44 -1.28 2.11 4.16
N LEU A 45 -1.40 0.81 3.94
CA LEU A 45 -2.69 0.10 3.87
C LEU A 45 -3.47 0.11 5.20
N HIS A 46 -2.79 0.09 6.34
CA HIS A 46 -3.45 0.08 7.66
C HIS A 46 -3.78 1.47 8.20
N GLY A 47 -3.14 2.53 7.70
CA GLY A 47 -3.27 3.88 8.23
C GLY A 47 -3.99 4.89 7.34
N ALA A 48 -4.19 4.58 6.06
CA ALA A 48 -4.70 5.55 5.08
C ALA A 48 -6.24 5.54 4.91
N GLY A 49 -6.97 4.64 5.57
CA GLY A 49 -8.43 4.57 5.49
C GLY A 49 -8.94 4.39 4.05
N SER A 50 -10.05 5.04 3.70
CA SER A 50 -10.71 4.94 2.39
C SER A 50 -10.03 5.71 1.25
N LYS A 51 -8.85 6.32 1.47
CA LYS A 51 -8.18 7.15 0.46
C LYS A 51 -7.33 6.37 -0.55
N VAL A 52 -7.06 5.09 -0.26
CA VAL A 52 -6.24 4.23 -1.13
C VAL A 52 -7.15 3.44 -2.06
N SER A 53 -7.05 3.71 -3.35
CA SER A 53 -7.66 2.90 -4.40
C SER A 53 -6.61 1.97 -4.99
N VAL A 54 -6.90 0.67 -5.00
CA VAL A 54 -6.00 -0.36 -5.52
C VAL A 54 -6.54 -0.88 -6.84
N TYR A 55 -5.73 -0.81 -7.90
CA TYR A 55 -6.05 -1.39 -9.19
C TYR A 55 -5.04 -2.48 -9.50
N TRP A 56 -5.54 -3.65 -9.90
CA TRP A 56 -4.74 -4.79 -10.24
C TRP A 56 -5.05 -5.28 -11.65
N ALA A 57 -4.02 -5.75 -12.34
CA ALA A 57 -4.11 -6.48 -13.59
C ALA A 57 -3.28 -7.77 -13.51
N PRO A 58 -3.70 -8.85 -14.19
CA PRO A 58 -2.94 -10.10 -14.25
C PRO A 58 -1.56 -9.91 -14.88
#